data_AF-A0A533ZZ80-F1
#
_entry.id   AF-A0A533ZZ80-F1
#
_cell.length_a   1.000
_cell.length_b   1.000
_cell.length_c   1.000
_cell.angle_alpha   90.00
_cell.angle_beta   90.00
_cell.angle_gamma   90.00
#
_symmetry.space_group_name_H-M   'P 1'
#
loop_
_entity.id
_entity.type
_entity.pdbx_description
1 polymer ?
#
loop_
_entity_poly.entity_id
_entity_poly.type
_entity_poly.pdbx_seq_one_letter_code
_entity_poly.pdbx_strand_id
1 'polypeptide(L)'
;MPLRLPSRPVLYRRTLIFLVHVALIPLAYLTAFGLRFDFRIPPVEFAHFQTTVWWLLGIRLVVFQAFGLHRGYWKHVGLRDLLDLGLAVTLSSALFAVALPALGLFRGMPRSVFLLDWIVMIFFSGGIRFAARALRESQLARARLDDGRRTFIIGAGEAGEQLLRQALHDPRAGMNVVGFIDDKPETHGRTLHGVPVLGHTGKLKELVHKHDVELLVIAIRGATGAQTRRIVERCRETSVEFKIIPSIDDLLNTRRCSAARAATSTRCSTASWG
;
A
#
# COMPACT_ATOMS: atom_id res chain seq x y z
N MET A 1 18.22 33.75 -2.19
CA MET A 1 17.20 32.69 -2.46
C MET A 1 17.93 31.36 -2.47
N PRO A 2 17.95 30.57 -1.37
CA PRO A 2 18.80 29.38 -1.32
C PRO A 2 18.18 28.27 -2.15
N LEU A 3 18.88 27.87 -3.21
CA LEU A 3 18.60 26.69 -4.03
C LEU A 3 18.71 25.44 -3.15
N ARG A 4 17.56 24.94 -2.68
CA ARG A 4 17.46 23.60 -2.06
C ARG A 4 17.73 22.55 -3.13
N LEU A 5 18.98 22.12 -3.22
CA LEU A 5 19.37 21.00 -4.07
C LEU A 5 18.62 19.73 -3.61
N PRO A 6 17.88 19.05 -4.50
CA PRO A 6 17.21 17.80 -4.16
C PRO A 6 18.26 16.72 -3.87
N SER A 7 18.06 15.98 -2.78
CA SER A 7 18.92 14.89 -2.33
C SER A 7 19.14 13.85 -3.45
N ARG A 8 20.40 13.40 -3.63
CA ARG A 8 20.86 12.43 -4.65
C ARG A 8 19.93 11.23 -4.95
N PRO A 9 19.25 10.58 -3.97
CA PRO A 9 18.29 9.50 -4.27
C PRO A 9 17.06 9.92 -5.09
N VAL A 10 16.65 11.19 -5.03
CA VAL A 10 15.46 11.70 -5.75
C VAL A 10 15.76 11.91 -7.24
N LEU A 11 16.97 12.37 -7.56
CA LEU A 11 17.45 12.55 -8.93
C LEU A 11 17.61 11.21 -9.66
N TYR A 12 18.26 10.22 -9.03
CA TYR A 12 18.43 8.88 -9.61
C TYR A 12 17.07 8.22 -9.94
N ARG A 13 16.11 8.34 -9.03
CA ARG A 13 14.76 7.81 -9.24
C ARG A 13 14.01 8.50 -10.38
N ARG A 14 14.17 9.82 -10.53
CA ARG A 14 13.57 10.59 -11.65
C ARG A 14 14.18 10.19 -12.99
N THR A 15 15.51 10.08 -13.06
CA THR A 15 16.20 9.65 -14.26
C THR A 15 15.81 8.22 -14.63
N LEU A 16 15.74 7.31 -13.67
CA LEU A 16 15.29 5.93 -13.90
C LEU A 16 13.86 5.89 -14.45
N ILE A 17 12.92 6.62 -13.85
CA ILE A 17 11.53 6.70 -14.34
C ILE A 17 11.50 7.26 -15.76
N PHE A 18 12.28 8.30 -16.05
CA PHE A 18 12.37 8.86 -17.39
C PHE A 18 12.90 7.83 -18.41
N LEU A 19 14.00 7.13 -18.09
CA LEU A 19 14.57 6.08 -18.94
C LEU A 19 13.57 4.94 -19.20
N VAL A 20 12.82 4.54 -18.18
CA VAL A 20 11.74 3.55 -18.35
C VAL A 20 10.71 4.03 -19.36
N HIS A 21 10.26 5.29 -19.30
CA HIS A 21 9.30 5.81 -20.28
C HIS A 21 9.90 5.89 -21.69
N VAL A 22 11.18 6.30 -21.82
CA VAL A 22 11.89 6.34 -23.11
C VAL A 22 11.93 4.96 -23.77
N ALA A 23 12.12 3.89 -22.98
CA ALA A 23 12.09 2.52 -23.50
C ALA A 23 10.66 2.00 -23.71
N LEU A 24 9.72 2.36 -22.84
CA LEU A 24 8.36 1.84 -22.84
C LEU A 24 7.54 2.35 -24.03
N ILE A 25 7.75 3.59 -24.46
CA ILE A 25 6.98 4.20 -25.55
C ILE A 25 7.21 3.47 -26.89
N PRO A 26 8.46 3.28 -27.38
CA PRO A 26 8.71 2.49 -28.59
C PRO A 26 8.26 1.04 -28.45
N LEU A 27 8.41 0.44 -27.26
CA LEU A 27 8.00 -0.93 -27.01
C LEU A 27 6.48 -1.11 -27.12
N ALA A 28 5.70 -0.20 -26.52
CA ALA A 28 4.24 -0.20 -26.63
C ALA A 28 3.80 -0.01 -28.09
N TYR A 29 4.45 0.91 -28.81
CA TYR A 29 4.13 1.18 -30.20
C TYR A 29 4.46 0.00 -31.13
N LEU A 30 5.63 -0.64 -30.93
CA LEU A 30 6.01 -1.86 -31.65
C LEU A 30 5.03 -3.00 -31.35
N THR A 31 4.58 -3.12 -30.10
CA THR A 31 3.58 -4.10 -29.68
C THR A 31 2.24 -3.83 -30.38
N ALA A 32 1.84 -2.57 -30.56
CA ALA A 32 0.63 -2.22 -31.31
C ALA A 32 0.70 -2.62 -32.80
N PHE A 33 1.85 -2.40 -33.45
CA PHE A 33 2.10 -2.93 -34.80
C PHE A 33 2.08 -4.46 -34.82
N GLY A 34 2.73 -5.11 -33.84
CA GLY A 34 2.71 -6.55 -33.69
C GLY A 34 1.28 -7.09 -33.59
N LEU A 35 0.47 -6.56 -32.67
CA LEU A 35 -0.93 -6.95 -32.50
C LEU A 35 -1.79 -6.70 -33.76
N ARG A 36 -1.49 -5.65 -34.53
CA ARG A 36 -2.23 -5.35 -35.76
C ARG A 36 -1.95 -6.32 -36.91
N PHE A 37 -0.74 -6.85 -36.96
CA PHE A 37 -0.23 -7.68 -38.06
C PHE A 37 0.10 -9.11 -37.62
N ASP A 38 -0.51 -9.60 -36.53
CA ASP A 38 -0.28 -10.95 -35.98
C ASP A 38 1.22 -11.27 -35.76
N PHE A 39 1.97 -10.27 -35.29
CA PHE A 39 3.42 -10.26 -35.08
C PHE A 39 4.25 -10.50 -36.36
N ARG A 40 3.64 -10.37 -37.54
CA ARG A 40 4.27 -10.44 -38.87
C ARG A 40 4.13 -9.11 -39.59
N ILE A 41 4.92 -8.12 -39.16
CA ILE A 41 4.83 -6.75 -39.66
C ILE A 41 5.41 -6.69 -41.10
N PRO A 42 4.62 -6.25 -42.11
CA PRO A 42 5.14 -6.05 -43.46
C PRO A 42 6.28 -5.00 -43.49
N PRO A 43 7.28 -5.13 -44.38
CA PRO A 43 8.40 -4.18 -44.43
C PRO A 43 7.98 -2.71 -44.63
N VAL A 44 6.91 -2.47 -45.40
CA VAL A 44 6.34 -1.13 -45.62
C VAL A 44 5.84 -0.52 -44.30
N GLU A 45 5.14 -1.31 -43.50
CA GLU A 45 4.58 -0.90 -42.21
C GLU A 45 5.68 -0.72 -41.15
N PHE A 46 6.73 -1.54 -41.22
CA PHE A 46 7.90 -1.37 -40.38
C PHE A 46 8.66 -0.07 -40.68
N ALA A 47 8.71 0.36 -41.94
CA ALA A 47 9.25 1.67 -42.31
C ALA A 47 8.39 2.82 -41.75
N HIS A 48 7.06 2.68 -41.76
CA HIS A 48 6.17 3.62 -41.08
C HIS A 48 6.45 3.68 -39.58
N PHE A 49 6.64 2.53 -38.91
CA PHE A 49 7.06 2.50 -37.50
C PHE A 49 8.37 3.26 -37.28
N GLN A 50 9.42 2.97 -38.05
CA GLN A 50 10.75 3.59 -37.88
C GLN A 50 10.75 5.12 -38.07
N THR A 51 9.94 5.61 -38.99
CA THR A 51 9.83 7.06 -39.27
C THR A 51 8.99 7.78 -38.22
N THR A 52 7.91 7.17 -37.73
CA THR A 52 6.94 7.82 -36.84
C THR A 52 7.24 7.64 -35.35
N VAL A 53 8.01 6.62 -34.96
CA VAL A 53 8.34 6.35 -33.55
C VAL A 53 9.05 7.52 -32.87
N TRP A 54 9.91 8.25 -33.58
CA TRP A 54 10.61 9.41 -33.04
C TRP A 54 9.67 10.58 -32.77
N TRP A 55 8.67 10.78 -33.63
CA TRP A 55 7.62 11.78 -33.43
C TRP A 55 6.74 11.42 -32.25
N LEU A 56 6.30 10.16 -32.16
CA LEU A 56 5.52 9.67 -31.03
C LEU A 56 6.30 9.83 -29.72
N LEU A 57 7.57 9.44 -29.70
CA LEU A 57 8.45 9.58 -28.55
C LEU A 57 8.55 11.04 -28.11
N GLY A 58 8.84 11.96 -29.04
CA GLY A 58 8.95 13.39 -28.75
C GLY A 58 7.67 13.98 -28.16
N ILE A 59 6.53 13.79 -28.83
CA ILE A 59 5.22 14.30 -28.38
C ILE A 59 4.89 13.75 -26.99
N ARG A 60 5.06 12.45 -26.80
CA ARG A 60 4.65 11.77 -25.57
C ARG A 60 5.55 12.12 -24.39
N LEU A 61 6.86 12.27 -24.60
CA LEU A 61 7.76 12.77 -23.56
C LEU A 61 7.41 14.20 -23.15
N VAL A 62 7.11 15.09 -24.10
CA VAL A 62 6.71 16.48 -23.78
C VAL A 62 5.43 16.50 -22.96
N VAL A 63 4.41 15.75 -23.37
CA VAL A 63 3.14 15.66 -22.63
C VAL A 63 3.34 15.03 -21.26
N PHE A 64 4.13 13.95 -21.14
CA PHE A 64 4.37 13.29 -19.86
C PHE A 64 5.14 14.18 -18.88
N GLN A 65 6.03 15.02 -19.39
CA GLN A 65 6.73 16.04 -18.62
C GLN A 65 5.78 17.15 -18.16
N ALA A 66 4.87 17.61 -19.03
CA ALA A 66 3.86 18.62 -18.69
C ALA A 66 2.89 18.13 -17.60
N PHE A 67 2.46 16.87 -17.67
CA PHE A 67 1.62 16.23 -16.64
C PHE A 67 2.40 15.84 -15.38
N GLY A 68 3.74 16.04 -15.37
CA GLY A 68 4.56 15.76 -14.20
C GLY A 68 4.62 14.27 -13.82
N LEU A 69 4.38 13.35 -14.77
CA LEU A 69 4.37 11.89 -14.53
C LEU A 69 5.73 11.36 -14.03
N HIS A 70 6.79 12.14 -14.21
CA HIS A 70 8.14 11.84 -13.73
C HIS A 70 8.41 12.32 -12.29
N ARG A 71 7.54 13.17 -11.72
CA ARG A 71 7.82 13.87 -10.46
C ARG A 71 7.73 13.01 -9.21
N GLY A 72 7.20 11.78 -9.29
CA GLY A 72 7.37 10.76 -8.27
C GLY A 72 7.00 11.19 -6.84
N TYR A 73 5.97 12.03 -6.66
CA TYR A 73 5.42 12.33 -5.35
C TYR A 73 4.45 11.21 -4.93
N TRP A 74 5.02 10.05 -4.59
CA TRP A 74 4.30 8.83 -4.24
C TRP A 74 3.68 8.87 -2.82
N LYS A 75 3.21 10.03 -2.34
CA LYS A 75 2.63 10.13 -0.98
C LYS A 75 1.12 9.85 -0.97
N HIS A 76 0.44 10.01 -2.11
CA HIS A 76 -0.99 9.69 -2.28
C HIS A 76 -1.28 9.20 -3.71
N VAL A 77 -0.64 8.09 -4.12
CA VAL A 77 -0.90 7.46 -5.42
C VAL A 77 -2.25 6.76 -5.36
N GLY A 78 -3.31 7.51 -5.58
CA GLY A 78 -4.68 7.01 -5.71
C GLY A 78 -5.19 7.15 -7.13
N LEU A 79 -6.52 7.18 -7.26
CA LEU A 79 -7.26 7.33 -8.51
C LEU A 79 -6.78 8.51 -9.39
N ARG A 80 -6.31 9.61 -8.77
CA ARG A 80 -5.82 10.79 -9.50
C ARG A 80 -4.60 10.50 -10.38
N ASP A 81 -3.66 9.66 -9.94
CA ASP A 81 -2.48 9.34 -10.76
C ASP A 81 -2.86 8.50 -11.99
N LEU A 82 -3.87 7.62 -11.87
CA LEU A 82 -4.44 6.90 -13.00
C LEU A 82 -5.18 7.82 -13.96
N LEU A 83 -5.92 8.81 -13.43
CA LEU A 83 -6.60 9.82 -14.25
C LEU A 83 -5.60 10.70 -14.99
N ASP A 84 -4.57 11.21 -14.31
CA ASP A 84 -3.51 12.02 -14.92
C ASP A 84 -2.75 11.22 -15.99
N LEU A 85 -2.48 9.94 -15.74
CA LEU A 85 -1.90 9.04 -16.74
C LEU A 85 -2.84 8.87 -17.94
N GLY A 86 -4.12 8.56 -17.71
CA GLY A 86 -5.11 8.37 -18.76
C GLY A 86 -5.27 9.62 -19.63
N LEU A 87 -5.33 10.80 -19.01
CA LEU A 87 -5.40 12.08 -19.70
C LEU A 87 -4.13 12.37 -20.50
N ALA A 88 -2.94 12.14 -19.92
CA ALA A 88 -1.67 12.35 -20.63
C ALA A 88 -1.52 11.40 -21.83
N VAL A 89 -1.89 10.13 -21.67
CA VAL A 89 -1.88 9.12 -22.75
C VAL A 89 -2.86 9.53 -23.84
N THR A 90 -4.08 9.92 -23.47
CA THR A 90 -5.12 10.31 -24.43
C THR A 90 -4.73 11.58 -25.18
N LEU A 91 -4.23 12.60 -24.48
CA LEU A 91 -3.79 13.85 -25.11
C LEU A 91 -2.60 13.62 -26.05
N SER A 92 -1.59 12.85 -25.63
CA SER A 92 -0.43 12.57 -26.49
C SER A 92 -0.80 11.72 -27.70
N SER A 93 -1.68 10.72 -27.55
CA SER A 93 -2.17 9.91 -28.67
C SER A 93 -3.04 10.73 -29.63
N ALA A 94 -3.87 11.65 -29.12
CA ALA A 94 -4.67 12.57 -29.95
C ALA A 94 -3.76 13.54 -30.73
N LEU A 95 -2.78 14.15 -30.07
CA LEU A 95 -1.79 15.01 -30.72
C LEU A 95 -1.02 14.27 -31.81
N PHE A 96 -0.59 13.04 -31.54
CA PHE A 96 0.10 12.21 -32.52
C PHE A 96 -0.79 11.88 -33.74
N ALA A 97 -2.05 11.52 -33.50
CA ALA A 97 -3.01 11.22 -34.56
C ALA A 97 -3.32 12.43 -35.45
N VAL A 98 -3.27 13.65 -34.90
CA VAL A 98 -3.46 14.90 -35.66
C VAL A 98 -2.16 15.35 -36.35
N ALA A 99 -1.00 15.17 -35.71
CA ALA A 99 0.28 15.59 -36.24
C ALA A 99 0.72 14.78 -37.47
N LEU A 100 0.48 13.47 -37.50
CA LEU A 100 0.93 12.62 -38.62
C LEU A 100 0.32 13.01 -39.98
N PRO A 101 -1.00 13.26 -40.11
CA PRO A 101 -1.58 13.78 -41.35
C PRO A 101 -1.01 15.15 -41.73
N ALA A 102 -0.85 16.06 -40.77
CA ALA A 102 -0.33 17.41 -41.01
C ALA A 102 1.11 17.40 -41.55
N LEU A 103 1.92 16.42 -41.13
CA LEU A 103 3.29 16.21 -41.59
C LEU A 103 3.39 15.38 -42.87
N GLY A 104 2.26 14.92 -43.45
CA GLY A 104 2.24 14.07 -44.64
C GLY A 104 2.70 12.62 -44.41
N LEU A 105 2.90 12.22 -43.14
CA LEU A 105 3.44 10.90 -42.74
C LEU A 105 2.36 9.82 -42.58
N PHE A 106 1.08 10.18 -42.72
CA PHE A 106 -0.07 9.30 -42.47
C PHE A 106 -0.45 8.38 -43.65
N ARG A 107 0.08 8.61 -44.87
CA ARG A 107 -0.41 7.92 -46.08
C ARG A 107 -0.22 6.40 -45.97
N GLY A 108 -1.33 5.66 -45.91
CA GLY A 108 -1.36 4.19 -45.91
C GLY A 108 -1.39 3.52 -44.54
N MET A 109 -1.17 4.27 -43.44
CA MET A 109 -1.06 3.69 -42.11
C MET A 109 -2.43 3.24 -41.55
N PRO A 110 -2.57 2.01 -41.01
CA PRO A 110 -3.83 1.56 -40.45
C PRO A 110 -4.24 2.34 -39.19
N ARG A 111 -5.46 2.93 -39.21
CA ARG A 111 -6.02 3.70 -38.08
C ARG A 111 -6.11 2.91 -36.77
N SER A 112 -6.26 1.59 -36.86
CA SER A 112 -6.28 0.67 -35.73
C SER A 112 -4.98 0.69 -34.89
N VAL A 113 -3.82 1.00 -35.50
CA VAL A 113 -2.55 1.06 -34.77
C VAL A 113 -2.56 2.14 -33.70
N PHE A 114 -3.22 3.28 -33.96
CA PHE A 114 -3.36 4.36 -32.97
C PHE A 114 -4.18 3.94 -31.76
N LEU A 115 -5.28 3.21 -31.99
CA LEU A 115 -6.12 2.70 -30.92
C LEU A 115 -5.39 1.62 -30.10
N LEU A 116 -4.69 0.71 -30.78
CA LEU A 116 -3.90 -0.33 -30.13
C LEU A 116 -2.75 0.26 -29.31
N ASP A 117 -2.03 1.27 -29.84
CA ASP A 117 -0.99 2.00 -29.11
C ASP A 117 -1.56 2.64 -27.83
N TRP A 118 -2.69 3.34 -27.95
CA TRP A 118 -3.36 3.96 -26.82
C TRP A 118 -3.70 2.94 -25.72
N ILE A 119 -4.30 1.81 -26.08
CA ILE A 119 -4.65 0.73 -25.14
C ILE A 119 -3.39 0.14 -24.51
N VAL A 120 -2.44 -0.32 -25.33
CA VAL A 120 -1.21 -1.00 -24.87
C VAL A 120 -0.42 -0.09 -23.95
N MET A 121 -0.31 1.19 -24.27
CA MET A 121 0.47 2.12 -23.46
C MET A 121 -0.22 2.47 -22.12
N ILE A 122 -1.55 2.50 -22.06
CA ILE A 122 -2.27 2.55 -20.77
C ILE A 122 -1.95 1.30 -19.94
N PHE A 123 -2.03 0.12 -20.54
CA PHE A 123 -1.75 -1.14 -19.84
C PHE A 123 -0.30 -1.23 -19.35
N PHE A 124 0.67 -0.89 -20.18
CA PHE A 124 2.09 -0.95 -19.82
C PHE A 124 2.46 0.07 -18.74
N SER A 125 2.07 1.34 -18.94
CA SER A 125 2.38 2.38 -17.95
C SER A 125 1.61 2.17 -16.64
N GLY A 126 0.32 1.82 -16.73
CA GLY A 126 -0.50 1.51 -15.57
C GLY A 126 0.01 0.28 -14.82
N GLY A 127 0.35 -0.78 -15.55
CA GLY A 127 0.88 -2.03 -15.01
C GLY A 127 2.20 -1.84 -14.27
N ILE A 128 3.16 -1.12 -14.84
CA ILE A 128 4.44 -0.82 -14.17
C ILE A 128 4.22 -0.02 -12.89
N ARG A 129 3.30 0.97 -12.90
CA ARG A 129 3.01 1.76 -11.70
C ARG A 129 2.31 0.93 -10.62
N PHE A 130 1.36 0.10 -11.01
CA PHE A 130 0.66 -0.81 -10.12
C PHE A 130 1.63 -1.82 -9.50
N ALA A 131 2.48 -2.46 -10.30
CA ALA A 131 3.52 -3.37 -9.83
C ALA A 131 4.50 -2.66 -8.90
N ALA A 132 5.01 -1.48 -9.28
CA ALA A 132 5.90 -0.70 -8.44
C ALA A 132 5.24 -0.25 -7.12
N ARG A 133 3.93 -0.02 -7.11
CA ARG A 133 3.15 0.26 -5.90
C ARG A 133 3.02 -1.00 -5.03
N ALA A 134 2.59 -2.12 -5.59
CA ALA A 134 2.44 -3.38 -4.87
C ALA A 134 3.77 -3.85 -4.26
N LEU A 135 4.88 -3.70 -4.99
CA LEU A 135 6.23 -3.98 -4.50
C LEU A 135 6.63 -3.03 -3.37
N ARG A 136 6.32 -1.72 -3.46
CA ARG A 136 6.61 -0.79 -2.37
C ARG A 136 5.77 -1.04 -1.14
N GLU A 137 4.48 -1.31 -1.30
CA GLU A 137 3.59 -1.63 -0.18
C GLU A 137 4.04 -2.91 0.52
N SER A 138 4.42 -3.95 -0.23
CA SER A 138 4.97 -5.19 0.35
C SER A 138 6.35 -5.01 0.98
N GLN A 139 7.24 -4.20 0.39
CA GLN A 139 8.56 -3.90 0.98
C GLN A 139 8.45 -3.00 2.20
N LEU A 140 7.57 -2.00 2.21
CA LEU A 140 7.32 -1.16 3.38
C LEU A 140 6.65 -1.97 4.50
N ALA A 141 5.73 -2.87 4.15
CA ALA A 141 5.20 -3.82 5.11
C ALA A 141 6.33 -4.67 5.70
N ARG A 142 7.21 -5.25 4.88
CA ARG A 142 8.36 -6.06 5.34
C ARG A 142 9.40 -5.27 6.14
N ALA A 143 9.77 -4.07 5.72
CA ALA A 143 10.76 -3.24 6.41
C ALA A 143 10.23 -2.67 7.73
N ARG A 144 8.92 -2.38 7.82
CA ARG A 144 8.26 -2.07 9.10
C ARG A 144 8.23 -3.27 10.05
N LEU A 145 8.33 -4.49 9.50
CA LEU A 145 8.50 -5.70 10.28
C LEU A 145 9.96 -5.97 10.71
N ASP A 146 10.91 -5.03 10.59
CA ASP A 146 12.28 -5.22 11.08
C ASP A 146 12.76 -4.14 12.07
N ASP A 147 12.12 -2.97 12.16
CA ASP A 147 12.57 -1.82 12.97
C ASP A 147 11.82 -1.66 14.33
N GLY A 148 10.93 -2.60 14.66
CA GLY A 148 10.14 -2.59 15.90
C GLY A 148 10.31 -3.87 16.71
N ARG A 149 9.91 -3.83 17.99
CA ARG A 149 9.93 -5.01 18.86
C ARG A 149 9.05 -6.09 18.28
N ARG A 150 9.60 -7.30 18.09
CA ARG A 150 8.82 -8.43 17.57
C ARG A 150 7.66 -8.72 18.49
N THR A 151 6.44 -8.56 17.98
CA THR A 151 5.21 -8.51 18.74
C THR A 151 4.22 -9.56 18.27
N PHE A 152 3.66 -10.35 19.19
CA PHE A 152 2.44 -11.11 18.92
C PHE A 152 1.22 -10.38 19.45
N ILE A 153 0.15 -10.39 18.65
CA ILE A 153 -1.16 -9.92 19.10
C ILE A 153 -2.00 -11.13 19.50
N ILE A 154 -2.48 -11.15 20.73
CA ILE A 154 -3.38 -12.18 21.25
C ILE A 154 -4.82 -11.72 21.04
N GLY A 155 -5.54 -12.43 20.18
CA GLY A 155 -6.88 -12.10 19.67
C GLY A 155 -6.83 -11.66 18.22
N ALA A 156 -7.31 -12.52 17.30
CA ALA A 156 -7.40 -12.25 15.87
C ALA A 156 -8.79 -11.70 15.46
N GLY A 157 -9.49 -11.05 16.41
CA GLY A 157 -10.77 -10.39 16.17
C GLY A 157 -10.60 -8.92 15.75
N GLU A 158 -11.72 -8.18 15.72
CA GLU A 158 -11.76 -6.77 15.30
C GLU A 158 -10.75 -5.88 16.05
N ALA A 159 -10.62 -6.06 17.38
CA ALA A 159 -9.69 -5.28 18.20
C ALA A 159 -8.23 -5.52 17.82
N GLY A 160 -7.84 -6.78 17.59
CA GLY A 160 -6.50 -7.13 17.13
C GLY A 160 -6.22 -6.65 15.71
N GLU A 161 -7.20 -6.73 14.81
CA GLU A 161 -7.08 -6.22 13.45
C GLU A 161 -6.93 -4.69 13.42
N GLN A 162 -7.69 -3.98 14.27
CA GLN A 162 -7.58 -2.53 14.40
C GLN A 162 -6.21 -2.12 14.96
N LEU A 163 -5.71 -2.83 15.95
CA LEU A 163 -4.37 -2.61 16.49
C LEU A 163 -3.29 -2.82 15.42
N LEU A 164 -3.39 -3.90 14.63
CA LEU A 164 -2.46 -4.15 13.53
C LEU A 164 -2.51 -3.00 12.50
N ARG A 165 -3.71 -2.55 12.11
CA ARG A 165 -3.84 -1.41 11.19
C ARG A 165 -3.18 -0.16 11.74
N GLN A 166 -3.33 0.13 13.02
CA GLN A 166 -2.71 1.28 13.67
C GLN A 166 -1.18 1.14 13.73
N ALA A 167 -0.66 -0.02 14.12
CA ALA A 167 0.77 -0.31 14.12
C ALA A 167 1.40 -0.21 12.72
N LEU A 168 0.67 -0.64 11.69
CA LEU A 168 1.11 -0.49 10.30
C LEU A 168 1.10 0.96 9.82
N HIS A 169 0.21 1.82 10.34
CA HIS A 169 0.09 3.22 9.91
C HIS A 169 0.98 4.19 10.68
N ASP A 170 1.30 3.90 11.94
CA ASP A 170 2.13 4.75 12.80
C ASP A 170 3.49 4.09 13.11
N PRO A 171 4.59 4.50 12.44
CA PRO A 171 5.93 4.00 12.72
C PRO A 171 6.42 4.26 14.14
N ARG A 172 5.80 5.20 14.88
CA ARG A 172 6.17 5.49 16.28
C ARG A 172 5.62 4.46 17.26
N ALA A 173 4.76 3.54 16.80
CA ALA A 173 4.21 2.50 17.65
C ALA A 173 5.28 1.55 18.22
N GLY A 174 6.46 1.46 17.59
CA GLY A 174 7.58 0.63 18.07
C GLY A 174 7.28 -0.87 18.10
N MET A 175 6.21 -1.30 17.43
CA MET A 175 5.75 -2.68 17.39
C MET A 175 5.88 -3.24 15.98
N ASN A 176 6.48 -4.43 15.91
CA ASN A 176 6.60 -5.21 14.70
C ASN A 176 5.74 -6.47 14.86
N VAL A 177 4.55 -6.47 14.28
CA VAL A 177 3.60 -7.56 14.49
C VAL A 177 3.95 -8.76 13.60
N VAL A 178 4.55 -9.78 14.20
CA VAL A 178 5.03 -10.99 13.49
C VAL A 178 4.00 -12.11 13.42
N GLY A 179 2.92 -12.04 14.20
CA GLY A 179 1.87 -13.05 14.20
C GLY A 179 0.70 -12.76 15.14
N PHE A 180 -0.42 -13.40 14.87
CA PHE A 180 -1.57 -13.46 15.77
C PHE A 180 -1.64 -14.80 16.49
N ILE A 181 -2.15 -14.76 17.73
CA ILE A 181 -2.48 -15.93 18.54
C ILE A 181 -3.95 -15.83 18.92
N ASP A 182 -4.76 -16.83 18.57
CA ASP A 182 -6.18 -16.84 18.88
C ASP A 182 -6.62 -18.28 19.20
N ASP A 183 -7.45 -18.46 20.21
CA ASP A 183 -7.95 -19.78 20.60
C ASP A 183 -9.09 -20.27 19.70
N LYS A 184 -9.70 -19.38 18.90
CA LYS A 184 -10.77 -19.73 17.98
C LYS A 184 -10.24 -20.56 16.81
N PRO A 185 -10.69 -21.81 16.60
CA PRO A 185 -10.20 -22.66 15.51
C PRO A 185 -10.45 -22.05 14.12
N GLU A 186 -11.55 -21.30 13.98
CA GLU A 186 -11.93 -20.66 12.72
C GLU A 186 -10.93 -19.62 12.21
N THR A 187 -10.07 -19.07 13.08
CA THR A 187 -9.07 -18.07 12.70
C THR A 187 -7.71 -18.69 12.35
N HIS A 188 -7.48 -19.97 12.69
CA HIS A 188 -6.21 -20.64 12.41
C HIS A 188 -5.96 -20.80 10.92
N GLY A 189 -4.73 -20.55 10.48
CA GLY A 189 -4.35 -20.61 9.06
C GLY A 189 -4.84 -19.40 8.22
N ARG A 190 -5.57 -18.45 8.81
CA ARG A 190 -5.90 -17.18 8.16
C ARG A 190 -4.72 -16.21 8.21
N THR A 191 -4.71 -15.27 7.27
CA THR A 191 -3.80 -14.12 7.27
C THR A 191 -4.59 -12.83 7.33
N LEU A 192 -4.27 -11.95 8.28
CA LEU A 192 -4.89 -10.64 8.48
C LEU A 192 -3.87 -9.56 8.08
N HIS A 193 -4.16 -8.74 7.06
CA HIS A 193 -3.23 -7.73 6.52
C HIS A 193 -1.81 -8.26 6.24
N GLY A 194 -1.71 -9.52 5.80
CA GLY A 194 -0.43 -10.19 5.52
C GLY A 194 0.26 -10.84 6.73
N VAL A 195 -0.31 -10.70 7.94
CA VAL A 195 0.19 -11.33 9.18
C VAL A 195 -0.57 -12.62 9.46
N PRO A 196 0.11 -13.77 9.64
CA PRO A 196 -0.55 -15.06 9.86
C PRO A 196 -1.07 -15.23 11.30
N VAL A 197 -2.15 -16.01 11.45
CA VAL A 197 -2.58 -16.56 12.74
C VAL A 197 -1.85 -17.88 12.97
N LEU A 198 -0.89 -17.87 13.91
CA LEU A 198 0.08 -18.95 14.11
C LEU A 198 -0.46 -20.10 14.96
N GLY A 199 -1.54 -19.87 15.70
CA GLY A 199 -2.21 -20.91 16.49
C GLY A 199 -2.89 -20.35 17.74
N HIS A 200 -3.03 -21.23 18.74
CA HIS A 200 -3.74 -20.97 19.99
C HIS A 200 -2.80 -20.64 21.16
N THR A 201 -3.35 -20.08 22.23
CA THR A 201 -2.61 -19.65 23.44
C THR A 201 -1.89 -20.78 24.15
N GLY A 202 -2.35 -22.02 24.00
CA GLY A 202 -1.68 -23.21 24.54
C GLY A 202 -0.30 -23.51 23.95
N LYS A 203 0.01 -23.04 22.73
CA LYS A 203 1.34 -23.14 22.11
C LYS A 203 2.14 -21.85 22.19
N LEU A 204 1.67 -20.87 22.97
CA LEU A 204 2.26 -19.53 23.01
C LEU A 204 3.75 -19.55 23.35
N LYS A 205 4.18 -20.36 24.33
CA LYS A 205 5.58 -20.47 24.73
C LYS A 205 6.49 -20.98 23.61
N GLU A 206 6.08 -22.02 22.91
CA GLU A 206 6.81 -22.58 21.77
C GLU A 206 6.93 -21.55 20.64
N LEU A 207 5.81 -20.89 20.32
CA LEU A 207 5.75 -19.90 19.25
C LEU A 207 6.58 -18.66 19.56
N VAL A 208 6.59 -18.20 20.82
CA VAL A 208 7.40 -17.07 21.28
C VAL A 208 8.89 -17.34 21.07
N HIS A 209 9.38 -18.51 21.47
CA HIS A 209 10.78 -18.88 21.26
C HIS A 209 11.12 -19.07 19.78
N LYS A 210 10.23 -19.72 19.01
CA LYS A 210 10.46 -19.98 17.59
C LYS A 210 10.55 -18.70 16.74
N HIS A 211 9.80 -17.66 17.12
CA HIS A 211 9.69 -16.41 16.38
C HIS A 211 10.43 -15.24 17.04
N ASP A 212 11.22 -15.48 18.08
CA ASP A 212 12.01 -14.47 18.81
C ASP A 212 11.17 -13.23 19.19
N VAL A 213 10.06 -13.49 19.88
CA VAL A 213 9.08 -12.45 20.22
C VAL A 213 9.48 -11.72 21.49
N GLU A 214 9.49 -10.40 21.42
CA GLU A 214 9.89 -9.50 22.51
C GLU A 214 8.70 -8.87 23.24
N LEU A 215 7.51 -8.83 22.62
CA LEU A 215 6.32 -8.20 23.19
C LEU A 215 5.06 -9.01 22.89
N LEU A 216 4.20 -9.18 23.88
CA LEU A 216 2.86 -9.75 23.69
C LEU A 216 1.82 -8.66 23.92
N VAL A 217 0.88 -8.50 22.99
CA VAL A 217 -0.21 -7.51 23.14
C VAL A 217 -1.55 -8.21 23.14
N ILE A 218 -2.27 -8.12 24.25
CA ILE A 218 -3.59 -8.72 24.41
C ILE A 218 -4.64 -7.73 23.91
N ALA A 219 -5.33 -8.10 22.83
CA ALA A 219 -6.34 -7.30 22.14
C ALA A 219 -7.63 -8.10 21.94
N ILE A 220 -8.30 -8.46 23.04
CA ILE A 220 -9.54 -9.24 23.03
C ILE A 220 -10.68 -8.39 23.58
N ARG A 221 -11.63 -8.06 22.70
CA ARG A 221 -12.84 -7.32 23.07
C ARG A 221 -13.79 -8.23 23.85
N GLY A 222 -14.28 -7.77 25.00
CA GLY A 222 -15.31 -8.49 25.78
C GLY A 222 -14.84 -9.81 26.42
N ALA A 223 -13.53 -10.00 26.60
CA ALA A 223 -13.02 -11.15 27.33
C ALA A 223 -13.58 -11.16 28.76
N THR A 224 -14.10 -12.31 29.19
CA THR A 224 -14.51 -12.49 30.59
C THR A 224 -13.29 -12.40 31.51
N GLY A 225 -13.47 -11.98 32.77
CA GLY A 225 -12.36 -11.88 33.73
C GLY A 225 -11.58 -13.20 33.88
N ALA A 226 -12.27 -14.34 33.79
CA ALA A 226 -11.64 -15.67 33.79
C ALA A 226 -10.78 -15.92 32.54
N GLN A 227 -11.25 -15.53 31.35
CA GLN A 227 -10.48 -15.65 30.10
C GLN A 227 -9.24 -14.75 30.13
N THR A 228 -9.38 -13.49 30.53
CA THR A 228 -8.25 -12.56 30.64
C THR A 228 -7.20 -13.10 31.61
N ARG A 229 -7.62 -13.61 32.77
CA ARG A 229 -6.71 -14.20 33.76
C ARG A 229 -5.95 -15.41 33.19
N ARG A 230 -6.66 -16.32 32.53
CA ARG A 230 -6.06 -17.49 31.86
C ARG A 230 -5.01 -17.08 30.83
N ILE A 231 -5.31 -16.08 30.00
CA ILE A 231 -4.38 -15.60 28.96
C ILE A 231 -3.16 -14.93 29.60
N VAL A 232 -3.36 -14.12 30.63
CA VAL A 232 -2.27 -13.48 31.38
C VAL A 232 -1.36 -14.53 32.04
N GLU A 233 -1.92 -15.59 32.61
CA GLU A 233 -1.14 -16.71 33.16
C GLU A 233 -0.26 -17.37 32.07
N ARG A 234 -0.81 -17.63 30.88
CA ARG A 234 -0.03 -18.13 29.73
C ARG A 234 1.04 -17.15 29.26
N CYS A 235 0.78 -15.85 29.29
CA CYS A 235 1.79 -14.84 28.95
C CYS A 235 2.92 -14.79 29.99
N ARG A 236 2.62 -15.04 31.27
CA ARG A 236 3.64 -15.09 32.32
C ARG A 236 4.58 -16.28 32.16
N GLU A 237 4.11 -17.40 31.60
CA GLU A 237 4.91 -18.60 31.33
C GLU A 237 5.99 -18.41 30.25
N THR A 238 5.90 -17.35 29.43
CA THR A 238 6.82 -17.10 28.30
C THR A 238 7.99 -16.17 28.63
N SER A 239 8.05 -15.58 29.82
CA SER A 239 9.08 -14.60 30.25
C SER A 239 9.20 -13.32 29.39
N VAL A 240 8.26 -13.10 28.47
CA VAL A 240 8.21 -11.95 27.56
C VAL A 240 7.32 -10.84 28.15
N GLU A 241 7.68 -9.58 27.92
CA GLU A 241 6.85 -8.45 28.32
C GLU A 241 5.47 -8.53 27.63
N PHE A 242 4.39 -8.30 28.38
CA PHE A 242 3.05 -8.25 27.81
C PHE A 242 2.31 -6.96 28.18
N LYS A 243 1.49 -6.45 27.25
CA LYS A 243 0.64 -5.27 27.41
C LYS A 243 -0.81 -5.64 27.10
N ILE A 244 -1.74 -5.08 27.86
CA ILE A 244 -3.18 -5.22 27.61
C ILE A 244 -3.66 -3.91 27.01
N ILE A 245 -4.28 -3.96 25.84
CA ILE A 245 -4.94 -2.80 25.26
C ILE A 245 -6.41 -2.85 25.65
N PRO A 246 -6.89 -1.91 26.47
CA PRO A 246 -8.30 -1.87 26.85
C PRO A 246 -9.16 -1.59 25.62
N SER A 247 -10.35 -2.20 25.58
CA SER A 247 -11.34 -1.86 24.56
C SER A 247 -11.76 -0.39 24.71
N ILE A 248 -12.17 0.25 23.61
CA ILE A 248 -12.82 1.57 23.67
C ILE A 248 -14.04 1.53 24.60
N ASP A 249 -14.77 0.40 24.63
CA ASP A 249 -15.92 0.22 25.53
C ASP A 249 -15.51 0.25 27.00
N ASP A 250 -14.35 -0.33 27.34
CA ASP A 250 -13.80 -0.30 28.71
C ASP A 250 -13.41 1.12 29.09
N LEU A 251 -12.80 1.88 28.17
CA LEU A 251 -12.46 3.29 28.40
C LEU A 251 -13.73 4.15 28.63
N LEU A 252 -14.80 3.88 27.89
CA LEU A 252 -16.08 4.57 28.05
C LEU A 252 -16.80 4.18 29.35
N ASN A 253 -16.75 2.89 29.72
CA ASN A 253 -17.35 2.41 30.96
C ASN A 253 -16.57 2.90 32.20
N THR A 254 -15.24 2.99 32.11
CA THR A 254 -14.40 3.56 33.17
C THR A 254 -14.75 5.03 33.42
N ARG A 255 -14.99 5.82 32.37
CA ARG A 255 -15.47 7.21 32.48
C ARG A 255 -16.88 7.31 33.09
N ARG A 256 -17.77 6.38 32.76
CA ARG A 256 -19.12 6.32 33.37
C ARG A 256 -19.06 5.96 34.86
N CYS A 257 -18.19 5.03 35.24
CA CYS A 257 -18.03 4.58 36.63
C CYS A 257 -17.33 5.65 37.50
N SER A 258 -16.38 6.41 36.94
CA SER A 258 -15.77 7.56 37.64
C SER A 258 -16.75 8.73 37.81
N ALA A 259 -17.58 9.01 36.80
CA ALA A 259 -18.62 10.04 36.89
C ALA A 259 -19.73 9.65 37.90
N ALA A 260 -20.13 8.38 37.95
CA ALA A 260 -21.09 7.88 38.93
C ALA A 260 -20.55 7.95 40.38
N ARG A 261 -19.28 7.62 40.60
CA ARG A 261 -18.65 7.79 41.94
C ARG A 261 -18.55 9.25 42.36
N ALA A 262 -18.20 10.15 41.45
CA ALA A 262 -18.17 11.59 41.73
C ALA A 262 -19.57 12.15 42.07
N ALA A 263 -20.64 11.63 41.44
CA ALA A 263 -22.01 12.03 41.75
C ALA A 263 -22.55 11.44 43.06
N THR A 264 -21.99 10.32 43.52
CA THR A 264 -22.42 9.64 44.77
C THR A 264 -21.70 10.20 45.99
N SER A 265 -20.45 10.68 45.86
CA SER A 265 -19.72 11.33 46.97
C SER A 265 -20.29 12.71 47.35
N THR A 266 -20.95 13.42 46.43
CA THR A 266 -21.53 14.74 46.71
C THR A 266 -22.87 14.70 47.44
N ARG A 267 -23.54 13.54 47.51
CA ARG A 267 -24.83 13.38 48.23
C ARG A 267 -24.70 12.88 49.66
N CYS A 268 -23.50 12.54 50.13
CA CYS A 268 -23.30 11.96 51.46
C CYS A 268 -22.73 12.95 52.50
N SER A 269 -22.56 14.24 52.17
CA SER A 269 -21.99 15.25 53.09
C SER A 269 -22.98 16.31 53.62
N THR A 270 -24.30 16.12 53.47
CA THR A 270 -25.31 17.09 53.98
C THR A 270 -26.42 16.45 54.81
N ALA A 271 -26.16 15.33 55.49
CA ALA A 271 -27.12 14.71 56.41
C ALA A 271 -26.45 14.28 57.72
N SER A 272 -25.98 15.27 58.48
CA SER A 272 -25.80 15.20 59.93
C SER A 272 -25.64 16.64 60.42
N TRP A 273 -26.37 17.02 61.48
CA TRP A 273 -26.49 18.32 62.16
C TRP A 273 -27.89 18.93 61.97
N GLY A 274 -28.74 18.68 62.97
CA GLY A 274 -30.11 19.18 63.12
C GLY A 274 -30.95 18.19 63.89
#